data_AF-A0A0D2N1S8-F1
#
_entry.id   AF-A0A0D2N1S8-F1
#
_cell.length_a   1.000
_cell.length_b   1.000
_cell.length_c   1.000
_cell.angle_alpha   90.00
_cell.angle_beta   90.00
_cell.angle_gamma   90.00
#
_symmetry.space_group_name_H-M   'P 1'
#
loop_
_entity.id
_entity.type
_entity.pdbx_description
1 polymer ?
#
loop_
_entity_poly.entity_id
_entity_poly.type
_entity_poly.pdbx_seq_one_letter_code
_entity_poly.pdbx_strand_id
1 'polypeptide(L)'
;MRVPRVARRPGLPRLPFSALTRLEAEGSQAVVLSTTQVTRMKVNCEDAPYATDKGKPSTWVFVLSYARLDDVLPLAHECLAVSRLPSPERSQMLEALARAREDAARFDSSRLADFGERLLWEGPAAQLSPLVREPGRLALSDARVYFQPLYNVAGDSPVRSHPLAAVAAVARRRAALRPMGLEVFFVSPAAGPGGAPGGGGGGGAKAAAGPFWEGPSAFFAFRCEADRERVISLMRSQPALGAAVATIAGAQQQQQQQQQQQQQQQQQQQQQQQQQQQQQQQHAGAGGGTASSQASVPPTPPGPGSPPSPPPPSHEAAAALLDAGAGGWLARVTVAWQRGRLSNFDYLLYLNLAAGRSFNDLAQWPVFPWVLADYTSDRLDLSNPSTFRDLGRPMGAQSEGRLRDFRRRFKEMASLPPDVLGGPPFMYGTHYSTPGYVLYWLVRAAPGHMLRLQAGRFDSPDRLFGGIAEAWGSATSGPTDVKELIPEFYMPGETTGGGRGPEGRRRGSTARRP
;
A
#
# COMPACT_ATOMS: atom_id res chain seq x y z
N MET A 1 -5.79 -49.17 30.61
CA MET A 1 -6.56 -48.53 29.51
C MET A 1 -5.58 -47.99 28.48
N ARG A 2 -5.56 -48.56 27.26
CA ARG A 2 -4.83 -47.95 26.13
C ARG A 2 -5.64 -46.77 25.64
N VAL A 3 -5.08 -45.56 25.72
CA VAL A 3 -5.63 -44.37 25.07
C VAL A 3 -5.77 -44.68 23.57
N PRO A 4 -6.93 -44.47 22.93
CA PRO A 4 -7.06 -44.69 21.49
C PRO A 4 -6.05 -43.79 20.78
N ARG A 5 -5.22 -44.37 19.90
CA ARG A 5 -4.42 -43.57 18.96
C ARG A 5 -5.40 -42.67 18.22
N VAL A 6 -5.30 -41.35 18.43
CA VAL A 6 -5.98 -40.35 17.59
C VAL A 6 -5.71 -40.73 16.14
N ALA A 7 -6.77 -41.06 15.39
CA ALA A 7 -6.64 -41.42 13.99
C ALA A 7 -5.86 -40.30 13.29
N ARG A 8 -4.68 -40.63 12.74
CA ARG A 8 -3.87 -39.68 11.99
C ARG A 8 -4.75 -39.10 10.89
N ARG A 9 -5.13 -37.82 11.02
CA ARG A 9 -5.86 -37.16 9.94
C ARG A 9 -4.94 -37.17 8.72
N PRO A 10 -5.41 -37.68 7.57
CA PRO A 10 -4.59 -37.66 6.37
C PRO A 10 -4.17 -36.22 6.10
N GLY A 11 -2.87 -36.04 5.89
CA GLY A 11 -2.31 -34.74 5.56
C GLY A 11 -2.97 -34.13 4.33
N LEU A 12 -3.03 -32.79 4.23
CA LEU A 12 -3.61 -32.12 3.07
C LEU A 12 -2.86 -32.56 1.79
N PRO A 13 -3.52 -33.27 0.85
CA PRO A 13 -2.87 -33.75 -0.36
C PRO A 13 -2.96 -32.68 -1.45
N ARG A 14 -1.87 -32.49 -2.19
CA ARG A 14 -1.85 -31.81 -3.48
C ARG A 14 -1.74 -32.86 -4.56
N LEU A 15 -2.75 -32.91 -5.42
CA LEU A 15 -2.86 -33.85 -6.54
C LEU A 15 -2.71 -33.05 -7.85
N PRO A 16 -1.56 -33.10 -8.54
CA PRO A 16 -1.40 -32.39 -9.81
C PRO A 16 -2.34 -32.97 -10.87
N PHE A 17 -3.14 -32.13 -11.52
CA PHE A 17 -4.06 -32.57 -12.59
C PHE A 17 -3.34 -33.33 -13.71
N SER A 18 -2.11 -32.92 -14.05
CA SER A 18 -1.28 -33.60 -15.07
C SER A 18 -0.89 -35.03 -14.71
N ALA A 19 -0.97 -35.42 -13.43
CA ALA A 19 -0.65 -36.76 -12.95
C ALA A 19 -1.90 -37.64 -12.73
N LEU A 20 -3.10 -37.09 -12.96
CA LEU A 20 -4.35 -37.82 -12.81
C LEU A 20 -4.56 -38.81 -13.95
N THR A 21 -4.79 -40.06 -13.58
CA THR A 21 -5.13 -41.17 -14.48
C THR A 21 -6.64 -41.46 -14.48
N ARG A 22 -7.34 -41.12 -13.39
CA ARG A 22 -8.80 -41.30 -13.26
C ARG A 22 -9.40 -40.11 -12.51
N LEU A 23 -10.57 -39.65 -12.96
CA LEU A 23 -11.39 -38.63 -12.32
C LEU A 23 -12.85 -38.99 -12.64
N GLU A 24 -13.60 -39.53 -11.68
CA GLU A 24 -14.95 -40.04 -11.91
C GLU A 24 -15.84 -39.81 -10.68
N ALA A 25 -17.16 -39.84 -10.88
CA ALA A 25 -18.13 -39.87 -9.80
C ALA A 25 -18.14 -41.24 -9.11
N GLU A 26 -18.33 -41.25 -7.79
CA GLU A 26 -18.72 -42.44 -7.01
C GLU A 26 -20.00 -42.11 -6.24
N GLY A 27 -21.11 -42.66 -6.71
CA GLY A 27 -22.44 -42.29 -6.23
C GLY A 27 -22.79 -40.83 -6.53
N SER A 28 -23.58 -40.20 -5.65
CA SER A 28 -24.14 -38.86 -5.86
C SER A 28 -23.35 -37.72 -5.21
N GLN A 29 -22.34 -38.01 -4.39
CA GLN A 29 -21.66 -37.02 -3.53
C GLN A 29 -20.13 -37.17 -3.49
N ALA A 30 -19.56 -38.24 -4.05
CA ALA A 30 -18.13 -38.48 -4.00
C ALA A 30 -17.47 -38.39 -5.38
N VAL A 31 -16.23 -37.89 -5.40
CA VAL A 31 -15.34 -37.91 -6.57
C VAL A 31 -14.14 -38.81 -6.28
N VAL A 32 -13.85 -39.70 -7.23
CA VAL A 32 -12.72 -40.62 -7.19
C VAL A 32 -11.63 -40.10 -8.11
N LEU A 33 -10.44 -39.94 -7.53
CA LEU A 33 -9.25 -39.45 -8.20
C LEU A 33 -8.16 -40.52 -8.10
N SER A 34 -7.66 -41.01 -9.23
CA SER A 34 -6.43 -41.81 -9.27
C SER A 34 -5.29 -40.98 -9.84
N THR A 35 -4.14 -41.05 -9.19
CA THR A 35 -2.95 -40.28 -9.56
C THR A 35 -1.68 -41.12 -9.43
N THR A 36 -0.66 -40.78 -10.20
CA THR A 36 0.70 -41.31 -10.05
C THR A 36 1.60 -40.39 -9.20
N GLN A 37 1.10 -39.21 -8.81
CA GLN A 37 1.84 -38.24 -8.01
C GLN A 37 0.99 -37.62 -6.90
N VAL A 38 1.51 -37.62 -5.68
CA VAL A 38 0.90 -36.96 -4.51
C VAL A 38 1.96 -36.16 -3.77
N THR A 39 1.68 -34.89 -3.49
CA THR A 39 2.47 -34.09 -2.55
C THR A 39 1.68 -33.87 -1.27
N ARG A 40 2.17 -34.34 -0.12
CA ARG A 40 1.54 -34.10 1.19
C ARG A 40 2.08 -32.81 1.78
N MET A 41 1.17 -31.90 2.14
CA MET A 41 1.49 -30.53 2.55
C MET A 41 1.52 -30.29 4.06
N LYS A 42 0.70 -31.02 4.81
CA LYS A 42 0.63 -30.92 6.27
C LYS A 42 0.57 -32.30 6.87
N VAL A 43 1.20 -32.52 8.03
CA VAL A 43 0.99 -33.74 8.81
C VAL A 43 0.20 -33.33 10.05
N ASN A 44 -0.97 -33.92 10.28
CA ASN A 44 -1.87 -33.53 11.38
C ASN A 44 -2.25 -32.03 11.40
N CYS A 45 -2.35 -31.39 10.23
CA CYS A 45 -2.60 -29.94 10.09
C CYS A 45 -1.47 -29.02 10.61
N GLU A 46 -0.31 -29.58 10.93
CA GLU A 46 0.90 -28.83 11.29
C GLU A 46 1.81 -28.66 10.07
N ASP A 47 2.57 -27.57 10.05
CA ASP A 47 3.51 -27.27 8.99
C ASP A 47 4.67 -28.27 9.02
N ALA A 48 4.80 -29.04 7.95
CA ALA A 48 5.83 -30.06 7.78
C ALA A 48 6.44 -29.93 6.37
N PRO A 49 7.70 -30.37 6.15
CA PRO A 49 8.28 -30.39 4.82
C PRO A 49 7.41 -31.17 3.82
N TYR A 50 7.23 -30.63 2.62
CA TYR A 50 6.48 -31.29 1.55
C TYR A 50 7.07 -32.68 1.25
N ALA A 51 6.26 -33.73 1.36
CA ALA A 51 6.64 -35.08 0.96
C ALA A 51 5.95 -35.43 -0.37
N THR A 52 6.74 -35.67 -1.42
CA THR A 52 6.19 -36.00 -2.75
C THR A 52 6.48 -37.45 -3.11
N ASP A 53 5.42 -38.24 -3.25
CA ASP A 53 5.47 -39.56 -3.86
C ASP A 53 5.26 -39.41 -5.37
N LYS A 54 6.24 -39.80 -6.19
CA LYS A 54 6.15 -39.82 -7.66
C LYS A 54 6.17 -41.26 -8.17
N GLY A 55 5.38 -41.54 -9.20
CA GLY A 55 5.32 -42.85 -9.87
C GLY A 55 4.58 -43.94 -9.09
N LYS A 56 4.00 -43.63 -7.92
CA LYS A 56 3.22 -44.58 -7.12
C LYS A 56 1.73 -44.32 -7.34
N PRO A 57 0.99 -45.23 -8.00
CA PRO A 57 -0.44 -45.10 -8.16
C PRO A 57 -1.13 -45.02 -6.79
N SER A 58 -2.03 -44.08 -6.63
CA SER A 58 -2.89 -43.98 -5.45
C SER A 58 -4.27 -43.49 -5.85
N THR A 59 -5.28 -43.97 -5.15
CA THR A 59 -6.68 -43.60 -5.36
C THR A 59 -7.20 -42.88 -4.13
N TRP A 60 -7.91 -41.78 -4.36
CA TRP A 60 -8.44 -40.88 -3.35
C TRP A 60 -9.92 -40.67 -3.61
N VAL A 61 -10.71 -40.68 -2.54
CA VAL A 61 -12.14 -40.42 -2.59
C VAL A 61 -12.41 -39.16 -1.78
N PHE A 62 -13.06 -38.18 -2.41
CA PHE A 62 -13.44 -36.93 -1.76
C PHE A 62 -14.95 -36.82 -1.75
N VAL A 63 -15.53 -36.60 -0.57
CA VAL A 63 -16.96 -36.30 -0.41
C VAL A 63 -17.11 -34.79 -0.31
N LEU A 64 -17.96 -34.21 -1.15
CA LEU A 64 -18.19 -32.77 -1.18
C LEU A 64 -19.20 -32.39 -0.08
N SER A 65 -18.83 -31.50 0.84
CA SER A 65 -19.72 -31.07 1.94
C SER A 65 -20.59 -29.85 1.60
N TYR A 66 -20.16 -29.03 0.65
CA TYR A 66 -20.75 -27.71 0.37
C TYR A 66 -21.00 -27.45 -1.12
N ALA A 67 -20.84 -28.47 -1.97
CA ALA A 67 -21.00 -28.36 -3.42
C ALA A 67 -21.61 -29.64 -3.98
N ARG A 68 -22.40 -29.54 -5.05
CA ARG A 68 -22.95 -30.71 -5.74
C ARG A 68 -21.92 -31.26 -6.70
N LEU A 69 -21.92 -32.59 -6.86
CA LEU A 69 -21.01 -33.25 -7.78
C LEU A 69 -21.23 -32.81 -9.23
N ASP A 70 -22.50 -32.58 -9.61
CA ASP A 70 -22.88 -32.08 -10.94
C ASP A 70 -22.26 -30.72 -11.28
N ASP A 71 -22.00 -29.89 -10.28
CA ASP A 71 -21.41 -28.55 -10.47
C ASP A 71 -19.87 -28.63 -10.57
N VAL A 72 -19.26 -29.57 -9.84
CA VAL A 72 -17.80 -29.65 -9.67
C VAL A 72 -17.14 -30.56 -10.71
N LEU A 73 -17.76 -31.69 -11.02
CA LEU A 73 -17.14 -32.73 -11.85
C LEU A 73 -16.89 -32.27 -13.30
N PRO A 74 -17.83 -31.57 -13.98
CA PRO A 74 -17.55 -31.01 -15.32
C PRO A 74 -16.36 -30.05 -15.33
N LEU A 75 -16.28 -29.16 -14.33
CA LEU A 75 -15.16 -28.22 -14.17
C LEU A 75 -13.83 -28.94 -13.94
N ALA A 76 -13.86 -30.02 -13.16
CA ALA A 76 -12.67 -30.84 -12.91
C ALA A 76 -12.21 -31.59 -14.17
N HIS A 77 -13.13 -32.13 -14.96
CA HIS A 77 -12.81 -32.76 -16.25
C HIS A 77 -12.24 -31.76 -17.26
N GLU A 78 -12.80 -30.57 -17.32
CA GLU A 78 -12.29 -29.48 -18.16
C GLU A 78 -10.86 -29.10 -17.74
N CYS A 79 -10.61 -28.87 -16.45
CA CYS A 79 -9.26 -28.63 -15.91
C CYS A 79 -8.29 -29.78 -16.25
N LEU A 80 -8.73 -31.04 -16.16
CA LEU A 80 -7.93 -32.21 -16.52
C LEU A 80 -7.58 -32.22 -18.01
N ALA A 81 -8.55 -31.99 -18.90
CA ALA A 81 -8.33 -31.90 -20.34
C ALA A 81 -7.33 -30.78 -20.67
N VAL A 82 -7.53 -29.59 -20.11
CA VAL A 82 -6.64 -28.44 -20.30
C VAL A 82 -5.23 -28.71 -19.79
N SER A 83 -5.07 -29.44 -18.68
CA SER A 83 -3.76 -29.78 -18.14
C SER A 83 -2.89 -30.64 -19.09
N ARG A 84 -3.52 -31.36 -20.03
CA ARG A 84 -2.86 -32.23 -21.02
C ARG A 84 -2.48 -31.51 -22.31
N LEU A 85 -2.91 -30.26 -22.51
CA LEU A 85 -2.56 -29.45 -23.68
C LEU A 85 -1.11 -28.96 -23.62
N PRO A 86 -0.48 -28.67 -24.77
CA PRO A 86 0.79 -27.95 -24.85
C PRO A 86 0.72 -26.59 -24.12
N SER A 87 1.87 -26.08 -23.65
CA SER A 87 1.90 -24.85 -22.84
C SER A 87 1.21 -23.60 -23.43
N PRO A 88 1.31 -23.28 -24.74
CA PRO A 88 0.63 -22.10 -25.30
C PRO A 88 -0.89 -22.29 -25.30
N GLU A 89 -1.38 -23.40 -25.85
CA GLU A 89 -2.81 -23.74 -25.89
C GLU A 89 -3.42 -23.84 -24.50
N ARG A 90 -2.70 -24.47 -23.56
CA ARG A 90 -3.11 -24.55 -22.15
C ARG A 90 -3.29 -23.17 -21.54
N SER A 91 -2.35 -22.25 -21.76
CA SER A 91 -2.43 -20.89 -21.24
C SER A 91 -3.63 -20.13 -21.81
N GLN A 92 -3.83 -20.24 -23.14
CA GLN A 92 -4.96 -19.62 -23.82
C GLN A 92 -6.31 -20.17 -23.32
N MET A 93 -6.42 -21.49 -23.17
CA MET A 93 -7.65 -22.11 -22.69
C MET A 93 -7.94 -21.76 -21.23
N LEU A 94 -6.93 -21.75 -20.36
CA LEU A 94 -7.11 -21.32 -18.96
C LEU A 94 -7.58 -19.85 -18.87
N GLU A 95 -7.05 -18.98 -19.73
CA GLU A 95 -7.48 -17.58 -19.79
C GLU A 95 -8.94 -17.48 -20.27
N ALA A 96 -9.32 -18.23 -21.31
CA ALA A 96 -10.69 -18.27 -21.82
C ALA A 96 -11.68 -18.79 -20.76
N LEU A 97 -11.33 -19.84 -20.00
CA LEU A 97 -12.17 -20.38 -18.93
C LEU A 97 -12.31 -19.41 -17.76
N ALA A 98 -11.21 -18.79 -17.33
CA ALA A 98 -11.25 -17.75 -16.32
C ALA A 98 -12.16 -16.59 -16.78
N ARG A 99 -12.04 -16.18 -18.04
CA ARG A 99 -12.88 -15.14 -18.65
C ARG A 99 -14.35 -15.50 -18.65
N ALA A 100 -14.70 -16.70 -19.11
CA ALA A 100 -16.08 -17.18 -19.16
C ALA A 100 -16.73 -17.24 -17.76
N ARG A 101 -15.98 -17.68 -16.75
CA ARG A 101 -16.46 -17.69 -15.35
C ARG A 101 -16.70 -16.27 -14.82
N GLU A 102 -15.77 -15.36 -15.06
CA GLU A 102 -15.93 -13.96 -14.71
C GLU A 102 -17.14 -13.32 -15.43
N ASP A 103 -17.40 -13.70 -16.69
CA ASP A 103 -18.53 -13.22 -17.50
C ASP A 103 -19.88 -13.74 -17.00
N ALA A 104 -19.93 -15.00 -16.57
CA ALA A 104 -21.13 -15.65 -16.06
C ALA A 104 -21.52 -15.16 -14.66
N ALA A 105 -20.55 -14.73 -13.83
CA ALA A 105 -20.82 -14.18 -12.51
C ALA A 105 -21.79 -12.99 -12.57
N ARG A 106 -22.53 -12.72 -11.49
CA ARG A 106 -23.37 -11.52 -11.33
C ARG A 106 -23.22 -11.00 -9.91
N PHE A 107 -23.36 -9.69 -9.72
CA PHE A 107 -23.44 -9.12 -8.39
C PHE A 107 -24.74 -9.58 -7.73
N ASP A 108 -24.65 -10.05 -6.48
CA ASP A 108 -25.79 -10.45 -5.68
C ASP A 108 -26.47 -9.20 -5.12
N SER A 109 -27.55 -8.75 -5.76
CA SER A 109 -28.27 -7.54 -5.36
C SER A 109 -28.90 -7.64 -3.96
N SER A 110 -29.04 -8.84 -3.38
CA SER A 110 -29.47 -8.98 -1.98
C SER A 110 -28.40 -8.50 -0.98
N ARG A 111 -27.19 -8.21 -1.45
CA ARG A 111 -26.05 -7.69 -0.68
C ARG A 111 -25.93 -6.16 -0.72
N LEU A 112 -26.89 -5.47 -1.33
CA LEU A 112 -27.01 -4.02 -1.18
C LEU A 112 -27.20 -3.67 0.30
N ALA A 113 -26.67 -2.52 0.71
CA ALA A 113 -26.68 -2.12 2.12
C ALA A 113 -28.05 -1.53 2.48
N ASP A 114 -28.70 -0.89 1.51
CA ASP A 114 -30.07 -0.43 1.57
C ASP A 114 -30.84 -0.88 0.32
N PHE A 115 -32.05 -1.41 0.52
CA PHE A 115 -32.94 -1.86 -0.56
C PHE A 115 -33.46 -0.71 -1.43
N GLY A 116 -33.36 0.55 -0.96
CA GLY A 116 -33.66 1.74 -1.74
C GLY A 116 -32.57 2.13 -2.74
N GLU A 117 -31.39 1.52 -2.67
CA GLU A 117 -30.29 1.83 -3.58
C GLU A 117 -30.59 1.38 -5.01
N ARG A 118 -30.32 2.26 -5.98
CA ARG A 118 -30.44 1.92 -7.39
C ARG A 118 -29.08 1.55 -7.96
N LEU A 119 -28.94 0.29 -8.38
CA LEU A 119 -27.74 -0.18 -9.08
C LEU A 119 -27.60 0.54 -10.44
N LEU A 120 -26.50 1.27 -10.62
CA LEU A 120 -26.20 2.06 -11.83
C LEU A 120 -25.33 1.29 -12.82
N TRP A 121 -24.42 0.46 -12.31
CA TRP A 121 -23.51 -0.34 -13.11
C TRP A 121 -23.02 -1.54 -12.31
N GLU A 122 -22.86 -2.67 -12.98
CA GLU A 122 -22.06 -3.79 -12.49
C GLU A 122 -21.19 -4.34 -13.62
N GLY A 123 -20.05 -4.89 -13.24
CA GLY A 123 -19.17 -5.52 -14.21
C GLY A 123 -17.95 -6.21 -13.61
N PRO A 124 -17.26 -7.02 -14.41
CA PRO A 124 -16.06 -7.73 -14.00
C PRO A 124 -14.90 -6.76 -13.76
N ALA A 125 -14.29 -6.88 -12.58
CA ALA A 125 -13.06 -6.18 -12.20
C ALA A 125 -12.23 -7.06 -11.27
N ALA A 126 -10.94 -6.75 -11.12
CA ALA A 126 -10.11 -7.38 -10.11
C ALA A 126 -9.69 -6.36 -9.06
N GLN A 127 -9.90 -6.66 -7.78
CA GLN A 127 -9.33 -5.87 -6.70
C GLN A 127 -7.85 -6.22 -6.55
N LEU A 128 -7.00 -5.20 -6.54
CA LEU A 128 -5.57 -5.31 -6.30
C LEU A 128 -5.28 -4.95 -4.84
N SER A 129 -4.52 -5.82 -4.20
CA SER A 129 -3.87 -5.57 -2.91
C SER A 129 -2.47 -6.20 -2.93
N PRO A 130 -1.60 -5.91 -1.93
CA PRO A 130 -0.25 -6.47 -1.93
C PRO A 130 -0.23 -7.99 -2.10
N LEU A 131 0.42 -8.46 -3.18
CA LEU A 131 0.54 -9.86 -3.61
C LEU A 131 -0.76 -10.55 -4.08
N VAL A 132 -1.89 -9.85 -4.14
CA VAL A 132 -3.19 -10.46 -4.47
C VAL A 132 -3.87 -9.68 -5.59
N ARG A 133 -4.26 -10.41 -6.62
CA ARG A 133 -5.20 -9.95 -7.64
C ARG A 133 -6.46 -10.81 -7.52
N GLU A 134 -7.48 -10.26 -6.90
CA GLU A 134 -8.72 -10.98 -6.64
C GLU A 134 -9.79 -10.62 -7.69
N PRO A 135 -10.18 -11.54 -8.59
CA PRO A 135 -11.26 -11.29 -9.54
C PRO A 135 -12.62 -11.27 -8.83
N GLY A 136 -13.53 -10.43 -9.32
CA GLY A 136 -14.87 -10.29 -8.77
C GLY A 136 -15.78 -9.39 -9.60
N ARG A 137 -16.90 -8.99 -9.00
CA ARG A 137 -17.85 -8.04 -9.57
C ARG A 137 -17.76 -6.72 -8.82
N LEU A 138 -17.38 -5.67 -9.53
CA LEU A 138 -17.52 -4.31 -9.04
C LEU A 138 -18.95 -3.86 -9.37
N ALA A 139 -19.63 -3.28 -8.40
CA ALA A 139 -20.96 -2.73 -8.54
C ALA A 139 -21.00 -1.30 -7.98
N LEU A 140 -21.75 -0.43 -8.64
CA LEU A 140 -21.92 0.97 -8.28
C LEU A 140 -23.42 1.25 -8.19
N SER A 141 -23.89 1.65 -7.02
CA SER A 141 -25.22 2.23 -6.83
C SER A 141 -25.15 3.76 -6.85
N ASP A 142 -26.31 4.40 -6.72
CA ASP A 142 -26.43 5.84 -6.51
C ASP A 142 -25.88 6.33 -5.16
N ALA A 143 -25.66 5.42 -4.19
CA ALA A 143 -25.17 5.75 -2.86
C ALA A 143 -23.82 5.13 -2.49
N ARG A 144 -23.41 4.01 -3.11
CA ARG A 144 -22.28 3.19 -2.64
C ARG A 144 -21.52 2.50 -3.79
N VAL A 145 -20.26 2.20 -3.52
CA VAL A 145 -19.44 1.30 -4.34
C VAL A 145 -19.30 -0.04 -3.64
N TYR A 146 -19.39 -1.13 -4.39
CA TYR A 146 -19.37 -2.52 -3.94
C TYR A 146 -18.35 -3.35 -4.71
N PHE A 147 -17.76 -4.33 -4.05
CA PHE A 147 -16.98 -5.38 -4.68
C PHE A 147 -17.32 -6.74 -4.08
N GLN A 148 -17.76 -7.65 -4.93
CA GLN A 148 -18.04 -9.04 -4.61
C GLN A 148 -16.94 -9.92 -5.20
N PRO A 149 -16.03 -10.48 -4.37
CA PRO A 149 -15.05 -11.46 -4.83
C PRO A 149 -15.71 -12.68 -5.46
N LEU A 150 -15.08 -13.24 -6.50
CA LEU A 150 -15.56 -14.48 -7.10
C LEU A 150 -15.28 -15.71 -6.21
N TYR A 151 -14.17 -15.68 -5.48
CA TYR A 151 -13.70 -16.82 -4.67
C TYR A 151 -13.54 -16.51 -3.18
N ASN A 152 -13.72 -15.24 -2.79
CA ASN A 152 -13.52 -14.74 -1.43
C ASN A 152 -12.24 -15.30 -0.76
N VAL A 153 -11.10 -15.13 -1.44
CA VAL A 153 -9.82 -15.73 -1.04
C VAL A 153 -9.36 -15.19 0.31
N ALA A 154 -9.69 -13.93 0.58
CA ALA A 154 -9.30 -13.26 1.81
C ALA A 154 -10.19 -13.66 3.02
N GLY A 155 -11.41 -14.15 2.79
CA GLY A 155 -12.27 -14.80 3.79
C GLY A 155 -12.93 -13.87 4.82
N ASP A 156 -12.67 -12.57 4.72
CA ASP A 156 -13.08 -11.48 5.61
C ASP A 156 -14.52 -11.02 5.37
N SER A 157 -14.95 -10.85 4.10
CA SER A 157 -16.33 -10.50 3.78
C SER A 157 -16.78 -11.01 2.41
N PRO A 158 -18.02 -11.54 2.27
CA PRO A 158 -18.54 -11.96 0.98
C PRO A 158 -18.75 -10.79 0.00
N VAL A 159 -18.98 -9.57 0.51
CA VAL A 159 -19.07 -8.33 -0.28
C VAL A 159 -18.44 -7.20 0.52
N ARG A 160 -17.54 -6.45 -0.10
CA ARG A 160 -16.97 -5.21 0.44
C ARG A 160 -17.68 -4.01 -0.15
N SER A 161 -17.86 -2.94 0.61
CA SER A 161 -18.56 -1.74 0.15
C SER A 161 -18.15 -0.48 0.92
N HIS A 162 -18.35 0.68 0.30
CA HIS A 162 -18.12 1.98 0.93
C HIS A 162 -19.14 3.00 0.42
N PRO A 163 -19.68 3.90 1.29
CA PRO A 163 -20.49 5.02 0.85
C PRO A 163 -19.75 5.93 -0.11
N LEU A 164 -20.43 6.37 -1.18
CA LEU A 164 -19.94 7.42 -2.07
C LEU A 164 -19.73 8.74 -1.31
N ALA A 165 -20.55 9.02 -0.29
CA ALA A 165 -20.38 10.15 0.62
C ALA A 165 -19.01 10.22 1.28
N ALA A 166 -18.39 9.07 1.54
CA ALA A 166 -17.10 8.98 2.19
C ALA A 166 -15.94 8.73 1.21
N VAL A 167 -16.17 8.88 -0.10
CA VAL A 167 -15.09 8.87 -1.10
C VAL A 167 -14.38 10.23 -1.10
N ALA A 168 -13.09 10.22 -0.76
CA ALA A 168 -12.23 11.39 -0.75
C ALA A 168 -11.75 11.77 -2.16
N ALA A 169 -11.36 10.76 -2.94
CA ALA A 169 -10.76 10.96 -4.24
C ALA A 169 -10.92 9.72 -5.11
N VAL A 170 -10.82 9.93 -6.42
CA VAL A 170 -10.79 8.86 -7.41
C VAL A 170 -9.63 9.13 -8.36
N ALA A 171 -8.71 8.17 -8.48
CA ALA A 171 -7.52 8.30 -9.31
C ALA A 171 -7.53 7.28 -10.44
N ARG A 172 -7.28 7.76 -11.67
CA ARG A 172 -6.96 6.91 -12.81
C ARG A 172 -5.59 6.26 -12.57
N ARG A 173 -5.51 4.94 -12.73
CA ARG A 173 -4.29 4.15 -12.51
C ARG A 173 -3.95 3.31 -13.74
N ARG A 174 -2.72 2.82 -13.76
CA ARG A 174 -2.31 1.76 -14.68
C ARG A 174 -2.30 0.43 -13.92
N ALA A 175 -2.80 -0.63 -14.54
CA ALA A 175 -2.64 -1.98 -14.03
C ALA A 175 -1.91 -2.80 -15.10
N ALA A 176 -0.80 -3.42 -14.73
CA ALA A 176 0.11 -4.08 -15.67
C ALA A 176 0.47 -3.19 -16.88
N LEU A 177 0.85 -1.93 -16.60
CA LEU A 177 1.20 -0.91 -17.59
C LEU A 177 0.09 -0.48 -18.57
N ARG A 178 -1.17 -0.91 -18.35
CA ARG A 178 -2.32 -0.53 -19.18
C ARG A 178 -3.23 0.46 -18.45
N PRO A 179 -3.89 1.42 -19.13
CA PRO A 179 -4.76 2.44 -18.52
C PRO A 179 -6.14 1.88 -18.12
N MET A 180 -6.14 0.84 -17.30
CA MET A 180 -7.33 0.10 -16.86
C MET A 180 -7.50 0.11 -15.34
N GLY A 181 -6.71 0.88 -14.63
CA GLY A 181 -6.75 0.94 -13.18
C GLY A 181 -7.61 2.09 -12.66
N LEU A 182 -8.24 1.87 -11.50
CA LEU A 182 -8.97 2.86 -10.73
C LEU A 182 -8.63 2.69 -9.26
N GLU A 183 -8.22 3.75 -8.59
CA GLU A 183 -8.07 3.74 -7.13
C GLU A 183 -9.07 4.72 -6.52
N VAL A 184 -9.85 4.23 -5.57
CA VAL A 184 -10.85 5.00 -4.83
C VAL A 184 -10.33 5.20 -3.42
N PHE A 185 -10.19 6.44 -2.99
CA PHE A 185 -9.71 6.82 -1.67
C PHE A 185 -10.89 7.13 -0.76
N PHE A 186 -10.80 6.70 0.48
CA PHE A 186 -11.87 6.81 1.46
C PHE A 186 -11.45 7.71 2.63
N VAL A 187 -12.40 8.44 3.22
CA VAL A 187 -12.26 8.98 4.57
C VAL A 187 -12.84 8.00 5.57
N SER A 188 -12.23 7.91 6.76
CA SER A 188 -12.75 7.04 7.82
C SER A 188 -14.16 7.46 8.24
N PRO A 189 -15.15 6.53 8.30
CA PRO A 189 -16.51 6.84 8.73
C PRO A 189 -16.61 7.34 10.18
N ALA A 190 -15.56 7.18 11.00
CA ALA A 190 -15.54 7.62 12.40
C ALA A 190 -15.40 9.16 12.56
N ALA A 191 -15.15 9.91 11.49
CA ALA A 191 -14.99 11.37 11.52
C ALA A 191 -16.33 12.13 11.37
N GLY A 192 -17.42 11.60 11.93
CA GLY A 192 -18.67 12.35 12.08
C GLY A 192 -18.54 13.46 13.13
N PRO A 193 -19.35 14.54 13.10
CA PRO A 193 -19.19 15.74 13.94
C PRO A 193 -19.56 15.56 15.43
N GLY A 194 -19.35 14.38 16.01
CA GLY A 194 -19.66 14.08 17.41
C GLY A 194 -18.76 13.02 18.07
N GLY A 195 -17.78 12.45 17.37
CA GLY A 195 -16.80 11.55 17.97
C GLY A 195 -15.62 12.34 18.54
N ALA A 196 -15.61 12.57 19.84
CA ALA A 196 -14.46 13.19 20.51
C ALA A 196 -13.16 12.41 20.19
N PRO A 197 -12.01 13.09 19.98
CA PRO A 197 -10.74 12.41 19.83
C PRO A 197 -10.33 11.87 21.22
N GLY A 198 -10.62 10.59 21.47
CA GLY A 198 -10.08 9.87 22.61
C GLY A 198 -8.57 9.79 22.45
N GLY A 199 -7.84 10.57 23.25
CA GLY A 199 -6.39 10.53 23.31
C GLY A 199 -5.88 9.19 23.87
N GLY A 200 -4.84 8.67 23.22
CA GLY A 200 -3.81 7.83 23.83
C GLY A 200 -4.08 6.32 23.92
N GLY A 201 -3.08 5.55 23.51
CA GLY A 201 -2.81 4.22 24.05
C GLY A 201 -3.02 3.07 23.08
N GLY A 202 -1.92 2.37 22.75
CA GLY A 202 -1.91 1.18 21.91
C GLY A 202 -2.89 0.09 22.37
N GLY A 203 -3.61 -0.44 21.39
CA GLY A 203 -4.60 -1.50 21.53
C GLY A 203 -5.49 -1.42 20.30
N GLY A 204 -5.43 -2.44 19.44
CA GLY A 204 -5.97 -2.43 18.08
C GLY A 204 -7.28 -1.65 17.95
N ALA A 205 -7.25 -0.60 17.13
CA ALA A 205 -8.46 0.05 16.66
C ALA A 205 -9.31 -1.05 16.02
N LYS A 206 -10.39 -1.48 16.70
CA LYS A 206 -11.46 -2.23 16.05
C LYS A 206 -11.96 -1.30 14.95
N ALA A 207 -11.50 -1.53 13.72
CA ALA A 207 -12.04 -0.91 12.52
C ALA A 207 -13.57 -1.01 12.60
N ALA A 208 -14.26 0.07 12.24
CA ALA A 208 -15.72 0.15 12.30
C ALA A 208 -16.33 -1.13 11.71
N ALA A 209 -17.02 -1.90 12.54
CA ALA A 209 -17.58 -3.18 12.13
C ALA A 209 -18.64 -2.95 11.04
N GLY A 210 -18.26 -3.21 9.80
CA GLY A 210 -19.08 -3.11 8.61
C GLY A 210 -18.34 -3.73 7.44
N PRO A 211 -18.99 -3.94 6.28
CA PRO A 211 -18.38 -4.55 5.10
C PRO A 211 -17.37 -3.60 4.41
N PHE A 212 -16.67 -2.75 5.15
CA PHE A 212 -15.78 -1.72 4.60
C PHE A 212 -14.45 -2.33 4.15
N TRP A 213 -13.77 -1.65 3.22
CA TRP A 213 -12.34 -1.92 3.00
C TRP A 213 -11.57 -1.46 4.24
N GLU A 214 -10.65 -2.30 4.72
CA GLU A 214 -9.84 -1.98 5.91
C GLU A 214 -8.81 -0.87 5.66
N GLY A 215 -8.44 -0.66 4.39
CA GLY A 215 -7.43 0.33 3.97
C GLY A 215 -8.02 1.70 3.61
N PRO A 216 -7.16 2.75 3.51
CA PRO A 216 -7.58 4.11 3.13
C PRO A 216 -7.99 4.23 1.65
N SER A 217 -7.86 3.16 0.87
CA SER A 217 -8.24 3.11 -0.53
C SER A 217 -8.48 1.68 -1.01
N ALA A 218 -9.18 1.55 -2.14
CA ALA A 218 -9.31 0.31 -2.89
C ALA A 218 -8.90 0.51 -4.35
N PHE A 219 -8.04 -0.37 -4.87
CA PHE A 219 -7.57 -0.35 -6.25
C PHE A 219 -8.24 -1.47 -7.06
N PHE A 220 -8.93 -1.12 -8.12
CA PHE A 220 -9.53 -2.02 -9.11
C PHE A 220 -8.81 -1.98 -10.46
N ALA A 221 -8.61 -3.15 -11.06
CA ALA A 221 -8.19 -3.32 -12.44
C ALA A 221 -9.38 -3.80 -13.29
N PHE A 222 -9.75 -2.99 -14.27
CA PHE A 222 -10.79 -3.28 -15.26
C PHE A 222 -10.23 -4.07 -16.43
N ARG A 223 -11.11 -4.58 -17.28
CA ARG A 223 -10.72 -5.28 -18.51
C ARG A 223 -10.44 -4.34 -19.67
N CYS A 224 -11.10 -3.20 -19.70
CA CYS A 224 -10.88 -2.16 -20.70
C CYS A 224 -10.94 -0.77 -20.06
N GLU A 225 -10.38 0.21 -20.77
CA GLU A 225 -10.41 1.61 -20.38
C GLU A 225 -11.82 2.18 -20.38
N ALA A 226 -12.68 1.75 -21.31
CA ALA A 226 -14.05 2.24 -21.43
C ALA A 226 -14.89 1.96 -20.17
N ASP A 227 -14.82 0.75 -19.60
CA ASP A 227 -15.54 0.41 -18.37
C ASP A 227 -15.04 1.27 -17.19
N ARG A 228 -13.72 1.45 -17.09
CA ARG A 228 -13.11 2.28 -16.06
C ARG A 228 -13.57 3.75 -16.16
N GLU A 229 -13.61 4.31 -17.35
CA GLU A 229 -14.12 5.68 -17.57
C GLU A 229 -15.63 5.79 -17.31
N ARG A 230 -16.40 4.77 -17.68
CA ARG A 230 -17.84 4.72 -17.39
C ARG A 230 -18.11 4.75 -15.90
N VAL A 231 -17.39 3.95 -15.11
CA VAL A 231 -17.51 3.96 -13.64
C VAL A 231 -17.12 5.31 -13.05
N ILE A 232 -16.02 5.92 -13.49
CA ILE A 232 -15.63 7.27 -13.05
C ILE A 232 -16.72 8.30 -13.35
N SER A 233 -17.26 8.28 -14.57
CA SER A 233 -18.34 9.19 -14.99
C SER A 233 -19.60 9.01 -14.14
N LEU A 234 -20.02 7.77 -13.91
CA LEU A 234 -21.17 7.46 -13.07
C LEU A 234 -20.97 7.91 -11.62
N MET A 235 -19.81 7.63 -11.02
CA MET A 235 -19.49 8.09 -9.65
C MET A 235 -19.57 9.62 -9.56
N ARG A 236 -18.97 10.34 -10.52
CA ARG A 236 -18.98 11.81 -10.55
C ARG A 236 -20.36 12.42 -10.74
N SER A 237 -21.27 11.72 -11.40
CA SER A 237 -22.65 12.17 -11.58
C SER A 237 -23.51 11.99 -10.32
N GLN A 238 -23.04 11.29 -9.29
CA GLN A 238 -23.82 11.07 -8.07
C GLN A 238 -23.71 12.26 -7.10
N PRO A 239 -24.84 12.85 -6.65
CA PRO A 239 -24.84 13.92 -5.66
C PRO A 239 -24.22 13.50 -4.32
N ALA A 240 -24.29 12.21 -4.00
CA ALA A 240 -23.72 11.67 -2.77
C ALA A 240 -22.18 11.71 -2.76
N LEU A 241 -21.50 11.77 -3.91
CA LEU A 241 -20.03 11.63 -3.96
C LEU A 241 -19.32 12.70 -3.11
N GLY A 242 -18.54 12.27 -2.13
CA GLY A 242 -17.72 13.14 -1.30
C GLY A 242 -18.50 14.06 -0.34
N ALA A 243 -19.81 13.86 -0.16
CA ALA A 243 -20.64 14.72 0.69
C ALA A 243 -20.14 14.79 2.16
N ALA A 244 -19.65 13.69 2.72
CA ALA A 244 -19.07 13.69 4.07
C ALA A 244 -17.74 14.46 4.11
N VAL A 245 -16.96 14.41 3.03
CA VAL A 245 -15.67 15.11 2.92
C VAL A 245 -15.87 16.62 2.87
N ALA A 246 -16.87 17.08 2.11
CA ALA A 246 -17.26 18.49 2.10
C ALA A 246 -17.70 18.98 3.49
N THR A 247 -18.43 18.14 4.23
CA THR A 247 -18.86 18.43 5.60
C THR A 247 -17.68 18.54 6.57
N ILE A 248 -16.75 17.58 6.52
CA ILE A 248 -15.52 17.59 7.35
C ILE A 248 -14.68 18.85 7.05
N ALA A 249 -14.50 19.18 5.77
CA ALA A 249 -13.76 20.37 5.36
C ALA A 249 -14.41 21.67 5.88
N GLY A 250 -15.75 21.77 5.79
CA GLY A 250 -16.50 22.91 6.31
C GLY A 250 -16.37 23.07 7.83
N ALA A 251 -16.45 21.97 8.58
CA ALA A 251 -16.28 21.97 10.04
C ALA A 251 -14.87 22.43 10.45
N GLN A 252 -13.83 21.95 9.76
CA GLN A 252 -12.44 22.36 10.01
C GLN A 252 -12.22 23.85 9.73
N GLN A 253 -12.83 24.39 8.65
CA GLN A 253 -12.74 25.81 8.33
C GLN A 253 -13.42 26.69 9.39
N GLN A 254 -14.59 26.28 9.89
CA GLN A 254 -15.27 26.98 10.99
C GLN A 254 -14.43 26.96 12.28
N GLN A 255 -13.84 25.82 12.62
CA GLN A 255 -12.97 25.70 13.79
C GLN A 255 -11.74 26.61 13.68
N GLN A 256 -11.15 26.72 12.49
CA GLN A 256 -10.00 27.59 12.25
C GLN A 256 -10.38 29.08 12.36
N GLN A 257 -11.56 29.46 11.88
CA GLN A 257 -12.09 30.83 12.07
C GLN A 257 -12.34 31.15 13.55
N GLN A 258 -12.91 30.21 14.32
CA GLN A 258 -13.10 30.39 15.77
C GLN A 258 -11.76 30.55 16.51
N GLN A 259 -10.74 29.77 16.16
CA GLN A 259 -9.40 29.92 16.75
C GLN A 259 -8.78 31.29 16.44
N GLN A 260 -8.92 31.79 15.21
CA GLN A 260 -8.43 33.12 14.86
C GLN A 260 -9.16 34.24 15.62
N GLN A 261 -10.48 34.13 15.79
CA GLN A 261 -11.25 35.09 16.60
C GLN A 261 -10.82 35.06 18.07
N GLN A 262 -10.59 33.88 18.64
CA GLN A 262 -10.08 33.76 20.02
C GLN A 262 -8.69 34.38 20.18
N GLN A 263 -7.77 34.17 19.22
CA GLN A 263 -6.45 34.81 19.25
C GLN A 263 -6.54 36.34 19.17
N GLN A 264 -7.43 36.88 18.33
CA GLN A 264 -7.64 38.33 18.26
C GLN A 264 -8.21 38.89 19.56
N GLN A 265 -9.16 38.20 20.20
CA GLN A 265 -9.70 38.62 21.50
C GLN A 265 -8.63 38.60 22.59
N GLN A 266 -7.77 37.57 22.63
CA GLN A 266 -6.66 37.51 23.58
C GLN A 266 -5.66 38.64 23.37
N GLN A 267 -5.32 38.99 22.12
CA GLN A 267 -4.44 40.12 21.83
C GLN A 267 -5.06 41.46 22.28
N GLN A 268 -6.36 41.65 22.08
CA GLN A 268 -7.05 42.86 22.55
C GLN A 268 -7.06 42.96 24.09
N GLN A 269 -7.31 41.86 24.80
CA GLN A 269 -7.25 41.85 26.26
C GLN A 269 -5.85 42.16 26.79
N GLN A 270 -4.79 41.62 26.17
CA GLN A 270 -3.41 41.93 26.55
C GLN A 270 -3.08 43.41 26.33
N GLN A 271 -3.54 44.01 25.22
CA GLN A 271 -3.35 45.45 24.97
C GLN A 271 -4.07 46.31 26.01
N GLN A 272 -5.31 45.94 26.39
CA GLN A 272 -6.05 46.67 27.44
C GLN A 272 -5.36 46.57 28.80
N GLN A 273 -4.85 45.39 29.17
CA GLN A 273 -4.09 45.23 30.42
C GLN A 273 -2.79 46.04 30.43
N GLN A 274 -2.06 46.10 29.30
CA GLN A 274 -0.88 46.95 29.19
C GLN A 274 -1.21 48.44 29.33
N GLN A 275 -2.31 48.89 28.73
CA GLN A 275 -2.77 50.28 28.88
C GLN A 275 -3.15 50.60 30.32
N GLN A 276 -3.85 49.70 31.02
CA GLN A 276 -4.18 49.89 32.44
C GLN A 276 -2.94 49.92 33.33
N GLN A 277 -1.94 49.06 33.08
CA GLN A 277 -0.68 49.09 33.82
C GLN A 277 0.09 50.41 33.58
N GLN A 278 0.12 50.92 32.34
CA GLN A 278 0.72 52.22 32.05
C GLN A 278 0.01 53.37 32.75
N GLN A 279 -1.33 53.37 32.79
CA GLN A 279 -2.09 54.39 33.51
C GLN A 279 -1.87 54.33 35.03
N GLN A 280 -1.78 53.13 35.62
CA GLN A 280 -1.45 52.98 37.04
C GLN A 280 -0.04 53.46 37.38
N GLN A 281 0.95 53.23 36.51
CA GLN A 281 2.30 53.76 36.69
C GLN A 281 2.34 55.30 36.56
N GLN A 282 1.54 55.89 35.68
CA GLN A 282 1.45 57.36 35.54
C GLN A 282 0.76 58.02 36.75
N HIS A 283 -0.26 57.38 37.33
CA HIS A 283 -0.92 57.91 38.53
C HIS A 283 -0.11 57.72 39.82
N ALA A 284 0.74 56.69 39.91
CA ALA A 284 1.68 56.54 41.02
C ALA A 284 2.86 57.54 40.97
N GLY A 285 3.12 58.17 39.81
CA GLY A 285 4.21 59.13 39.62
C GLY A 285 3.89 60.60 39.93
N ALA A 286 2.66 60.93 40.33
CA ALA A 286 2.21 62.31 40.54
C ALA A 286 2.19 62.75 42.03
N GLY A 287 2.94 62.07 42.89
CA GLY A 287 3.09 62.43 44.30
C GLY A 287 4.55 62.42 44.76
N GLY A 288 5.16 63.61 44.83
CA GLY A 288 6.29 63.92 45.70
C GLY A 288 7.67 63.45 45.23
N GLY A 289 8.52 64.41 44.84
CA GLY A 289 9.93 64.16 44.56
C GLY A 289 10.75 63.83 45.80
N THR A 290 11.85 63.10 45.59
CA THR A 290 13.21 63.46 46.02
C THR A 290 14.18 62.50 45.32
N ALA A 291 15.32 63.04 44.92
CA ALA A 291 16.36 62.32 44.23
C ALA A 291 17.03 61.26 45.14
N SER A 292 17.26 60.07 44.59
CA SER A 292 18.41 59.25 44.95
C SER A 292 18.86 58.43 43.74
N SER A 293 20.10 58.65 43.34
CA SER A 293 20.82 57.88 42.33
C SER A 293 21.02 56.43 42.78
N GLN A 294 20.42 55.47 42.07
CA GLN A 294 20.93 54.11 42.00
C GLN A 294 20.80 53.58 40.57
N ALA A 295 21.90 53.00 40.09
CA ALA A 295 22.01 52.39 38.78
C ALA A 295 21.08 51.17 38.69
N SER A 296 20.13 51.21 37.77
CA SER A 296 19.30 50.07 37.40
C SER A 296 19.47 49.79 35.91
N VAL A 297 19.91 48.55 35.65
CA VAL A 297 20.21 47.91 34.37
C VAL A 297 19.10 48.16 33.32
N PRO A 298 19.44 48.41 32.04
CA PRO A 298 18.44 48.59 30.99
C PRO A 298 17.64 47.29 30.77
N PRO A 299 16.32 47.35 30.53
CA PRO A 299 15.57 46.18 30.10
C PRO A 299 16.04 45.79 28.69
N THR A 300 16.48 44.55 28.56
CA THR A 300 16.78 43.88 27.30
C THR A 300 15.59 44.05 26.33
N PRO A 301 15.82 44.36 25.05
CA PRO A 301 14.73 44.44 24.09
C PRO A 301 13.97 43.10 24.04
N PRO A 302 12.64 43.11 23.79
CA PRO A 302 11.95 41.86 23.48
C PRO A 302 12.67 41.26 22.27
N GLY A 303 13.22 40.06 22.44
CA GLY A 303 13.80 39.31 21.34
C GLY A 303 12.77 39.20 20.21
N PRO A 304 13.20 39.13 18.94
CA PRO A 304 12.27 39.00 17.83
C PRO A 304 11.32 37.84 18.12
N GLY A 305 10.05 38.17 18.32
CA GLY A 305 9.00 37.18 18.49
C GLY A 305 9.13 36.16 17.38
N SER A 306 9.07 34.88 17.75
CA SER A 306 9.07 33.79 16.77
C SER A 306 8.10 34.16 15.65
N PRO A 307 8.51 34.04 14.38
CA PRO A 307 7.62 34.35 13.26
C PRO A 307 6.33 33.55 13.42
N PRO A 308 5.16 34.11 13.08
CA PRO A 308 3.90 33.37 13.13
C PRO A 308 4.10 32.06 12.37
N SER A 309 3.84 30.94 13.05
CA SER A 309 3.86 29.64 12.40
C SER A 309 2.96 29.71 11.17
N PRO A 310 3.43 29.26 9.99
CA PRO A 310 2.60 29.31 8.80
C PRO A 310 1.30 28.55 9.08
N PRO A 311 0.15 29.04 8.57
CA PRO A 311 -1.10 28.31 8.72
C PRO A 311 -0.89 26.89 8.18
N PRO A 312 -1.46 25.85 8.84
CA PRO A 312 -1.40 24.51 8.31
C PRO A 312 -1.92 24.52 6.86
N PRO A 313 -1.34 23.69 5.97
CA PRO A 313 -1.64 23.74 4.55
C PRO A 313 -3.14 23.69 4.33
N SER A 314 -3.67 24.69 3.61
CA SER A 314 -5.09 24.82 3.31
C SER A 314 -5.60 23.60 2.54
N HIS A 315 -6.77 23.11 2.94
CA HIS A 315 -7.54 21.97 2.41
C HIS A 315 -7.82 21.96 0.89
N GLU A 316 -7.32 22.93 0.12
CA GLU A 316 -7.39 22.94 -1.35
C GLU A 316 -6.79 21.68 -1.97
N ALA A 317 -5.85 21.00 -1.30
CA ALA A 317 -5.29 19.75 -1.76
C ALA A 317 -6.31 18.59 -1.75
N ALA A 318 -7.23 18.54 -0.77
CA ALA A 318 -8.19 17.44 -0.64
C ALA A 318 -9.32 17.51 -1.69
N ALA A 319 -9.82 18.71 -1.99
CA ALA A 319 -10.84 18.91 -3.03
C ALA A 319 -10.27 18.79 -4.46
N ALA A 320 -8.98 19.13 -4.65
CA ALA A 320 -8.29 19.03 -5.94
C ALA A 320 -7.93 17.59 -6.35
N LEU A 321 -8.05 16.63 -5.43
CA LEU A 321 -7.58 15.25 -5.58
C LEU A 321 -8.53 14.36 -6.41
N LEU A 322 -9.73 14.85 -6.74
CA LEU A 322 -10.71 14.15 -7.58
C LEU A 322 -10.29 14.04 -9.05
N ASP A 323 -9.23 14.73 -9.47
CA ASP A 323 -8.72 14.72 -10.85
C ASP A 323 -7.19 14.55 -10.90
N ALA A 324 -6.70 13.42 -10.39
CA ALA A 324 -5.29 13.00 -10.52
C ALA A 324 -4.78 12.94 -11.99
N GLY A 325 -5.63 13.18 -12.99
CA GLY A 325 -5.30 13.25 -14.42
C GLY A 325 -5.56 14.59 -15.13
N ALA A 326 -6.01 15.66 -14.45
CA ALA A 326 -6.19 16.98 -15.09
C ALA A 326 -5.15 17.98 -14.57
N GLY A 327 -4.33 18.52 -15.47
CA GLY A 327 -3.03 19.17 -15.22
C GLY A 327 -2.97 20.47 -14.42
N GLY A 328 -3.86 20.70 -13.45
CA GLY A 328 -3.85 21.90 -12.59
C GLY A 328 -3.46 21.65 -11.13
N TRP A 329 -3.82 20.50 -10.56
CA TRP A 329 -3.59 20.26 -9.13
C TRP A 329 -2.10 20.06 -8.79
N LEU A 330 -1.38 19.31 -9.63
CA LEU A 330 0.06 19.08 -9.42
C LEU A 330 0.84 20.39 -9.52
N ALA A 331 0.47 21.29 -10.44
CA ALA A 331 1.09 22.60 -10.54
C ALA A 331 0.91 23.43 -9.26
N ARG A 332 -0.29 23.42 -8.66
CA ARG A 332 -0.53 24.07 -7.35
C ARG A 332 0.31 23.45 -6.24
N VAL A 333 0.40 22.12 -6.21
CA VAL A 333 1.26 21.38 -5.27
C VAL A 333 2.74 21.76 -5.45
N THR A 334 3.23 21.85 -6.69
CA THR A 334 4.60 22.31 -6.99
C THR A 334 4.84 23.74 -6.49
N VAL A 335 3.91 24.67 -6.73
CA VAL A 335 4.03 26.05 -6.24
C VAL A 335 4.02 26.10 -4.71
N ALA A 336 3.19 25.29 -4.04
CA ALA A 336 3.15 25.20 -2.59
C ALA A 336 4.48 24.67 -2.02
N TRP A 337 5.06 23.64 -2.64
CA TRP A 337 6.38 23.11 -2.29
C TRP A 337 7.48 24.15 -2.49
N GLN A 338 7.53 24.84 -3.64
CA GLN A 338 8.50 25.90 -3.93
C GLN A 338 8.43 27.07 -2.93
N ARG A 339 7.24 27.32 -2.36
CA ARG A 339 7.00 28.35 -1.34
C ARG A 339 7.24 27.85 0.10
N GLY A 340 7.73 26.62 0.28
CA GLY A 340 7.97 26.02 1.60
C GLY A 340 6.70 25.66 2.38
N ARG A 341 5.54 25.62 1.72
CA ARG A 341 4.25 25.23 2.35
C ARG A 341 4.02 23.72 2.36
N LEU A 342 4.80 22.97 1.59
CA LEU A 342 4.82 21.51 1.59
C LEU A 342 6.25 21.04 1.81
N SER A 343 6.40 19.97 2.60
CA SER A 343 7.70 19.33 2.80
C SER A 343 8.14 18.58 1.52
N ASN A 344 9.43 18.26 1.43
CA ASN A 344 9.95 17.39 0.36
C ASN A 344 9.26 16.01 0.40
N PHE A 345 8.98 15.50 1.59
CA PHE A 345 8.32 14.20 1.78
C PHE A 345 6.91 14.22 1.16
N ASP A 346 6.10 15.22 1.51
CA ASP A 346 4.73 15.35 0.98
C ASP A 346 4.75 15.55 -0.53
N TYR A 347 5.66 16.40 -1.02
CA TYR A 347 5.80 16.65 -2.45
C TYR A 347 6.17 15.38 -3.23
N LEU A 348 7.10 14.56 -2.73
CA LEU A 348 7.44 13.27 -3.32
C LEU A 348 6.27 12.29 -3.31
N LEU A 349 5.44 12.27 -2.26
CA LEU A 349 4.21 11.48 -2.24
C LEU A 349 3.22 11.95 -3.31
N TYR A 350 3.02 13.26 -3.47
CA TYR A 350 2.17 13.80 -4.54
C TYR A 350 2.71 13.50 -5.95
N LEU A 351 4.02 13.54 -6.15
CA LEU A 351 4.64 13.12 -7.42
C LEU A 351 4.42 11.63 -7.70
N ASN A 352 4.59 10.78 -6.68
CA ASN A 352 4.30 9.35 -6.79
C ASN A 352 2.81 9.12 -7.12
N LEU A 353 1.91 9.83 -6.45
CA LEU A 353 0.48 9.80 -6.72
C LEU A 353 0.17 10.19 -8.16
N ALA A 354 0.72 11.31 -8.67
CA ALA A 354 0.55 11.76 -10.05
C ALA A 354 1.14 10.76 -11.06
N ALA A 355 2.25 10.11 -10.69
CA ALA A 355 2.88 9.07 -11.47
C ALA A 355 2.15 7.71 -11.40
N GLY A 356 0.94 7.63 -10.84
CA GLY A 356 0.14 6.41 -10.82
C GLY A 356 0.60 5.37 -9.80
N ARG A 357 1.51 5.72 -8.88
CA ARG A 357 2.01 4.81 -7.84
C ARG A 357 0.97 4.61 -6.74
N SER A 358 0.96 3.43 -6.15
CA SER A 358 -0.04 3.04 -5.15
C SER A 358 0.54 2.06 -4.13
N PHE A 359 0.09 2.18 -2.89
CA PHE A 359 0.37 1.23 -1.81
C PHE A 359 -0.43 -0.08 -1.93
N ASN A 360 -1.40 -0.15 -2.86
CA ASN A 360 -2.14 -1.38 -3.14
C ASN A 360 -1.44 -2.30 -4.16
N ASP A 361 -0.41 -1.80 -4.87
CA ASP A 361 0.32 -2.55 -5.90
C ASP A 361 1.84 -2.48 -5.65
N LEU A 362 2.42 -3.60 -5.19
CA LEU A 362 3.86 -3.72 -4.93
C LEU A 362 4.72 -3.48 -6.19
N ALA A 363 4.18 -3.69 -7.39
CA ALA A 363 4.91 -3.41 -8.62
C ALA A 363 4.99 -1.90 -8.92
N GLN A 364 4.11 -1.11 -8.33
CA GLN A 364 4.00 0.34 -8.49
C GLN A 364 4.06 1.07 -7.14
N TRP A 365 4.79 0.51 -6.16
CA TRP A 365 4.98 1.14 -4.85
C TRP A 365 5.62 2.52 -5.01
N PRO A 366 5.25 3.50 -4.14
CA PRO A 366 5.93 4.79 -4.08
C PRO A 366 7.45 4.66 -3.95
N VAL A 367 8.19 5.50 -4.67
CA VAL A 367 9.66 5.50 -4.68
C VAL A 367 10.20 6.77 -4.08
N PHE A 368 11.17 6.62 -3.19
CA PHE A 368 11.91 7.71 -2.57
C PHE A 368 13.41 7.56 -2.90
N PRO A 369 14.14 8.66 -3.12
CA PRO A 369 15.55 8.58 -3.41
C PRO A 369 16.35 8.22 -2.16
N TRP A 370 17.49 7.55 -2.33
CA TRP A 370 18.55 7.64 -1.33
C TRP A 370 19.00 9.10 -1.18
N VAL A 371 19.10 9.59 0.06
CA VAL A 371 19.54 10.97 0.34
C VAL A 371 20.92 11.01 0.97
N LEU A 372 21.17 10.20 2.00
CA LEU A 372 22.49 10.09 2.62
C LEU A 372 23.38 9.11 1.83
N ALA A 373 24.67 9.42 1.79
CA ALA A 373 25.72 8.60 1.20
C ALA A 373 26.72 8.06 2.26
N ASP A 374 26.71 8.64 3.46
CA ASP A 374 27.52 8.18 4.59
C ASP A 374 26.67 7.35 5.56
N TYR A 375 27.04 6.08 5.71
CA TYR A 375 26.44 5.14 6.68
C TYR A 375 27.52 4.47 7.53
N THR A 376 28.71 5.06 7.57
CA THR A 376 29.89 4.52 8.26
C THR A 376 30.36 5.40 9.40
N SER A 377 30.13 6.72 9.32
CA SER A 377 30.50 7.65 10.38
C SER A 377 29.58 7.51 11.60
N ASP A 378 30.17 7.59 12.80
CA ASP A 378 29.42 7.59 14.07
C ASP A 378 28.53 8.84 14.23
N ARG A 379 28.89 9.94 13.58
CA ARG A 379 28.14 11.21 13.58
C ARG A 379 28.08 11.76 12.16
N LEU A 380 26.86 12.09 11.71
CA LEU A 380 26.63 12.67 10.39
C LEU A 380 26.83 14.18 10.43
N ASP A 381 27.75 14.69 9.63
CA ASP A 381 27.92 16.11 9.37
C ASP A 381 27.03 16.55 8.20
N LEU A 382 25.89 17.17 8.52
CA LEU A 382 24.94 17.66 7.52
C LEU A 382 25.42 18.91 6.77
N SER A 383 26.54 19.49 7.16
CA SER A 383 27.17 20.60 6.42
C SER A 383 28.13 20.10 5.34
N ASN A 384 28.56 18.84 5.41
CA ASN A 384 29.47 18.25 4.44
C ASN A 384 28.70 17.73 3.21
N PRO A 385 28.97 18.25 2.00
CA PRO A 385 28.31 17.76 0.78
C PRO A 385 28.53 16.27 0.50
N SER A 386 29.65 15.68 0.94
CA SER A 386 29.92 14.25 0.71
C SER A 386 29.05 13.31 1.55
N THR A 387 28.36 13.84 2.57
CA THR A 387 27.38 13.10 3.37
C THR A 387 26.11 12.81 2.56
N PHE A 388 25.87 13.55 1.48
CA PHE A 388 24.69 13.41 0.63
C PHE A 388 25.03 12.72 -0.69
N ARG A 389 24.05 11.96 -1.20
CA ARG A 389 24.07 11.40 -2.55
C ARG A 389 23.96 12.52 -3.58
N ASP A 390 24.65 12.39 -4.71
CA ASP A 390 24.37 13.19 -5.91
C ASP A 390 22.99 12.83 -6.49
N LEU A 391 22.00 13.67 -6.22
CA LEU A 391 20.63 13.57 -6.76
C LEU A 391 20.53 13.93 -8.25
N GLY A 392 21.56 14.53 -8.83
CA GLY A 392 21.65 14.75 -10.29
C GLY A 392 21.91 13.47 -11.08
N ARG A 393 22.16 12.35 -10.39
CA ARG A 393 22.51 11.05 -10.98
C ARG A 393 21.62 9.91 -10.47
N PRO A 394 21.31 8.90 -11.30
CA PRO A 394 20.66 7.66 -10.85
C PRO A 394 21.60 6.78 -10.00
N MET A 395 21.07 5.77 -9.30
CA MET A 395 21.86 4.85 -8.46
C MET A 395 23.04 4.24 -9.20
N GLY A 396 22.81 3.79 -10.44
CA GLY A 396 23.85 3.16 -11.26
C GLY A 396 24.98 4.09 -11.72
N ALA A 397 24.86 5.40 -11.49
CA ALA A 397 25.82 6.41 -11.92
C ALA A 397 26.51 7.14 -10.74
N GLN A 398 26.30 6.67 -9.49
CA GLN A 398 26.92 7.26 -8.30
C GLN A 398 28.44 7.06 -8.27
N SER A 399 28.96 6.02 -8.94
CA SER A 399 30.40 5.78 -9.09
C SER A 399 30.81 5.84 -10.56
N GLU A 400 31.88 6.56 -10.85
CA GLU A 400 32.42 6.70 -12.21
C GLU A 400 32.86 5.36 -12.80
N GLY A 401 33.46 4.48 -11.99
CA GLY A 401 33.86 3.14 -12.43
C GLY A 401 32.67 2.33 -12.91
N ARG A 402 31.60 2.32 -12.13
CA ARG A 402 30.37 1.59 -12.47
C ARG A 402 29.63 2.18 -13.67
N LEU A 403 29.61 3.52 -13.78
CA LEU A 403 29.05 4.19 -14.95
C LEU A 403 29.79 3.83 -16.23
N ARG A 404 31.12 3.71 -16.19
CA ARG A 404 31.92 3.24 -17.34
C ARG A 404 31.53 1.82 -17.75
N ASP A 405 31.34 0.92 -16.79
CA ASP A 405 30.94 -0.46 -17.08
C ASP A 405 29.52 -0.55 -17.68
N PHE A 406 28.57 0.23 -17.18
CA PHE A 406 27.23 0.31 -17.77
C PHE A 406 27.26 0.87 -19.19
N ARG A 407 28.04 1.93 -19.44
CA ARG A 407 28.21 2.50 -20.78
C ARG A 407 28.88 1.54 -21.74
N ARG A 408 29.88 0.78 -21.28
CA ARG A 408 30.55 -0.26 -22.09
C ARG A 408 29.55 -1.33 -22.52
N ARG A 409 28.83 -1.94 -21.57
CA ARG A 409 27.81 -2.96 -21.84
C ARG A 409 26.70 -2.45 -22.77
N PHE A 410 26.25 -1.21 -22.56
CA PHE A 410 25.26 -0.60 -23.45
C PHE A 410 25.76 -0.51 -24.90
N LYS A 411 27.02 -0.06 -25.11
CA LYS A 411 27.62 0.02 -26.45
C LYS A 411 27.81 -1.36 -27.08
N GLU A 412 28.25 -2.34 -26.30
CA GLU A 412 28.36 -3.73 -26.75
C GLU A 412 26.99 -4.27 -27.21
N MET A 413 25.94 -4.09 -26.40
CA MET A 413 24.58 -4.48 -26.80
C MET A 413 24.08 -3.71 -28.03
N ALA A 414 24.35 -2.41 -28.12
CA ALA A 414 23.96 -1.60 -29.27
C ALA A 414 24.68 -2.00 -30.56
N SER A 415 25.80 -2.73 -30.48
CA SER A 415 26.51 -3.29 -31.64
C SER A 415 25.99 -4.65 -32.09
N LEU A 416 25.15 -5.32 -31.29
CA LEU A 416 24.57 -6.61 -31.64
C LEU A 416 23.39 -6.43 -32.62
N PRO A 417 23.22 -7.34 -33.58
CA PRO A 417 22.02 -7.40 -34.42
C PRO A 417 20.73 -7.49 -33.57
N PRO A 418 19.62 -6.80 -33.96
CA PRO A 418 18.39 -6.76 -33.17
C PRO A 418 17.76 -8.15 -32.87
N ASP A 419 17.93 -9.09 -33.78
CA ASP A 419 17.50 -10.50 -33.67
C ASP A 419 18.27 -11.28 -32.60
N VAL A 420 19.53 -10.93 -32.35
CA VAL A 420 20.37 -11.56 -31.31
C VAL A 420 20.08 -10.96 -29.93
N LEU A 421 19.86 -9.64 -29.85
CA LEU A 421 19.61 -8.97 -28.57
C LEU A 421 18.20 -9.22 -28.04
N GLY A 422 17.21 -9.40 -28.93
CA GLY A 422 15.82 -9.65 -28.54
C GLY A 422 15.09 -8.44 -27.94
N GLY A 423 15.64 -7.23 -28.10
CA GLY A 423 15.08 -5.98 -27.56
C GLY A 423 16.02 -4.77 -27.76
N PRO A 424 15.62 -3.57 -27.31
CA PRO A 424 16.49 -2.39 -27.35
C PRO A 424 17.65 -2.52 -26.33
N PRO A 425 18.82 -1.92 -26.59
CA PRO A 425 19.92 -1.88 -25.63
C PRO A 425 19.52 -1.07 -24.39
N PHE A 426 20.04 -1.45 -23.23
CA PHE A 426 19.70 -0.84 -21.94
C PHE A 426 20.94 -0.67 -21.06
N MET A 427 20.91 0.29 -20.13
CA MET A 427 21.97 0.40 -19.13
C MET A 427 21.75 -0.53 -17.95
N TYR A 428 20.51 -0.65 -17.48
CA TYR A 428 20.15 -1.39 -16.27
C TYR A 428 19.23 -2.56 -16.62
N GLY A 429 19.69 -3.79 -16.39
CA GLY A 429 18.87 -5.00 -16.54
C GLY A 429 17.96 -5.26 -15.33
N THR A 430 18.07 -4.45 -14.28
CA THR A 430 17.24 -4.46 -13.08
C THR A 430 16.59 -3.09 -12.92
N HIS A 431 15.43 -3.07 -12.27
CA HIS A 431 14.66 -1.85 -12.06
C HIS A 431 14.84 -1.35 -10.63
N TYR A 432 14.88 -0.04 -10.41
CA TYR A 432 15.10 0.58 -9.09
C TYR A 432 13.95 0.33 -8.09
N SER A 433 12.79 -0.15 -8.59
CA SER A 433 11.59 -0.43 -7.81
C SER A 433 10.96 -1.73 -8.30
N THR A 434 10.89 -2.74 -7.46
CA THR A 434 10.26 -4.04 -7.78
C THR A 434 9.50 -4.55 -6.56
N PRO A 435 8.51 -5.45 -6.73
CA PRO A 435 7.86 -6.10 -5.59
C PRO A 435 8.87 -6.77 -4.64
N GLY A 436 9.91 -7.38 -5.20
CA GLY A 436 10.98 -8.00 -4.43
C GLY A 436 11.75 -6.99 -3.57
N TYR A 437 12.05 -5.80 -4.09
CA TYR A 437 12.74 -4.75 -3.33
C TYR A 437 11.86 -4.13 -2.25
N VAL A 438 10.57 -3.93 -2.52
CA VAL A 438 9.63 -3.44 -1.50
C VAL A 438 9.55 -4.43 -0.34
N LEU A 439 9.43 -5.73 -0.63
CA LEU A 439 9.40 -6.75 0.42
C LEU A 439 10.76 -6.97 1.09
N TYR A 440 11.87 -6.77 0.38
CA TYR A 440 13.21 -6.75 0.96
C TYR A 440 13.29 -5.68 2.06
N TRP A 441 12.80 -4.46 1.81
CA TRP A 441 12.73 -3.40 2.81
C TRP A 441 11.76 -3.71 3.95
N LEU A 442 10.57 -4.20 3.62
CA LEU A 442 9.50 -4.46 4.57
C LEU A 442 9.61 -5.81 5.28
N VAL A 443 10.73 -6.55 5.14
CA VAL A 443 10.86 -7.92 5.67
C VAL A 443 10.52 -8.03 7.17
N ARG A 444 10.82 -7.00 7.97
CA ARG A 444 10.53 -6.94 9.41
C ARG A 444 9.13 -6.37 9.71
N ALA A 445 8.65 -5.42 8.92
CA ALA A 445 7.34 -4.78 9.11
C ALA A 445 6.18 -5.64 8.59
N ALA A 446 6.43 -6.43 7.55
CA ALA A 446 5.43 -7.22 6.83
C ALA A 446 5.92 -8.66 6.52
N PRO A 447 6.40 -9.44 7.52
CA PRO A 447 7.04 -10.74 7.30
C PRO A 447 6.12 -11.75 6.60
N GLY A 448 4.80 -11.68 6.82
CA GLY A 448 3.82 -12.53 6.15
C GLY A 448 3.82 -12.39 4.63
N HIS A 449 4.10 -11.19 4.10
CA HIS A 449 4.18 -10.97 2.65
C HIS A 449 5.43 -11.64 2.06
N MET A 450 6.58 -11.55 2.74
CA MET A 450 7.79 -12.27 2.33
C MET A 450 7.56 -13.78 2.28
N LEU A 451 6.94 -14.35 3.33
CA LEU A 451 6.62 -15.78 3.39
C LEU A 451 5.69 -16.21 2.26
N ARG A 452 4.68 -15.40 1.91
CA ARG A 452 3.78 -15.69 0.78
C ARG A 452 4.51 -15.68 -0.55
N LEU A 453 5.43 -14.73 -0.77
CA LEU A 453 6.22 -14.65 -1.99
C LEU A 453 7.22 -15.83 -2.11
N GLN A 454 7.82 -16.24 -1.00
CA GLN A 454 8.91 -17.23 -0.94
C GLN A 454 8.42 -18.63 -0.50
N ALA A 455 7.20 -19.01 -0.90
CA ALA A 455 6.63 -20.35 -0.70
C ALA A 455 6.67 -20.87 0.76
N GLY A 456 6.42 -19.98 1.73
CA GLY A 456 6.36 -20.29 3.15
C GLY A 456 7.70 -20.25 3.88
N ARG A 457 8.77 -19.77 3.24
CA ARG A 457 10.11 -19.63 3.86
C ARG A 457 10.62 -18.21 3.69
N PHE A 458 11.60 -17.83 4.51
CA PHE A 458 12.37 -16.63 4.23
C PHE A 458 13.39 -16.89 3.12
N ASP A 459 13.81 -15.82 2.44
CA ASP A 459 14.91 -15.90 1.48
C ASP A 459 16.23 -16.27 2.19
N SER A 460 17.27 -16.60 1.41
CA SER A 460 18.60 -16.87 1.94
C SER A 460 19.09 -15.68 2.80
N PRO A 461 19.69 -15.93 3.99
CA PRO A 461 20.10 -14.86 4.90
C PRO A 461 21.00 -13.78 4.26
N ASP A 462 21.81 -14.15 3.27
CA ASP A 462 22.71 -13.24 2.55
C ASP A 462 22.01 -12.36 1.51
N ARG A 463 20.73 -12.62 1.22
CA ARG A 463 19.88 -11.79 0.33
C ARG A 463 18.81 -11.00 1.09
N LEU A 464 18.70 -11.21 2.41
CA LEU A 464 17.78 -10.48 3.25
C LEU A 464 18.35 -9.11 3.64
N PHE A 465 17.46 -8.19 4.01
CA PHE A 465 17.86 -6.86 4.44
C PHE A 465 18.56 -6.89 5.82
N GLY A 466 19.89 -6.96 5.79
CA GLY A 466 20.76 -7.01 6.97
C GLY A 466 20.96 -5.65 7.65
N GLY A 467 21.28 -4.62 6.88
CA GLY A 467 21.50 -3.26 7.39
C GLY A 467 21.57 -2.20 6.30
N ILE A 468 21.39 -0.93 6.69
CA ILE A 468 21.30 0.21 5.75
C ILE A 468 22.64 0.43 5.03
N ALA A 469 23.77 0.37 5.76
CA ALA A 469 25.10 0.56 5.20
C ALA A 469 25.44 -0.50 4.14
N GLU A 470 25.16 -1.77 4.43
CA GLU A 470 25.32 -2.88 3.48
C GLU A 470 24.44 -2.68 2.24
N ALA A 471 23.17 -2.30 2.45
CA ALA A 471 22.24 -2.08 1.36
C ALA A 471 22.65 -0.89 0.48
N TRP A 472 23.18 0.20 1.05
CA TRP A 472 23.76 1.32 0.31
C TRP A 472 24.99 0.90 -0.50
N GLY A 473 25.92 0.15 0.12
CA GLY A 473 27.09 -0.40 -0.56
C GLY A 473 26.72 -1.27 -1.75
N SER A 474 25.73 -2.15 -1.58
CA SER A 474 25.16 -2.96 -2.67
C SER A 474 24.54 -2.09 -3.77
N ALA A 475 23.71 -1.10 -3.40
CA ALA A 475 23.01 -0.27 -4.38
C ALA A 475 23.95 0.62 -5.20
N THR A 476 25.09 1.01 -4.64
CA THR A 476 26.07 1.90 -5.29
C THR A 476 27.14 1.14 -6.07
N SER A 477 27.52 -0.06 -5.63
CA SER A 477 28.65 -0.81 -6.20
C SER A 477 28.27 -2.11 -6.89
N GLY A 478 27.12 -2.71 -6.57
CA GLY A 478 26.69 -4.01 -7.11
C GLY A 478 26.42 -3.98 -8.63
N PRO A 479 26.79 -5.02 -9.40
CA PRO A 479 26.66 -4.99 -10.88
C PRO A 479 25.21 -4.98 -11.38
N THR A 480 24.27 -5.40 -10.53
CA THR A 480 22.84 -5.62 -10.83
C THR A 480 21.91 -4.99 -9.79
N ASP A 481 22.42 -4.21 -8.83
CA ASP A 481 21.59 -3.59 -7.80
C ASP A 481 21.53 -2.06 -7.97
N VAL A 482 20.39 -1.56 -8.42
CA VAL A 482 20.13 -0.11 -8.57
C VAL A 482 18.92 0.32 -7.76
N LYS A 483 18.61 -0.38 -6.67
CA LYS A 483 17.39 -0.13 -5.87
C LYS A 483 17.39 1.25 -5.22
N GLU A 484 16.28 1.94 -5.35
CA GLU A 484 15.97 3.17 -4.59
C GLU A 484 15.21 2.80 -3.30
N LEU A 485 14.97 3.81 -2.46
CA LEU A 485 14.25 3.65 -1.19
C LEU A 485 12.72 3.72 -1.37
N ILE A 486 12.02 3.47 -0.26
CA ILE A 486 10.57 3.59 -0.12
C ILE A 486 10.24 4.66 0.94
N PRO A 487 9.03 5.26 0.94
CA PRO A 487 8.65 6.32 1.87
C PRO A 487 8.88 6.00 3.35
N GLU A 488 8.77 4.73 3.72
CA GLU A 488 8.84 4.20 5.08
C GLU A 488 10.18 4.50 5.77
N PHE A 489 11.26 4.74 5.00
CA PHE A 489 12.55 5.17 5.54
C PHE A 489 12.54 6.61 6.09
N TYR A 490 11.54 7.41 5.72
CA TYR A 490 11.39 8.81 6.08
C TYR A 490 10.15 9.06 6.94
N MET A 491 9.36 8.03 7.21
CA MET A 491 8.22 8.11 8.11
C MET A 491 8.71 8.04 9.56
N PRO A 492 8.12 8.83 10.47
CA PRO A 492 8.35 8.65 11.90
C PRO A 492 7.99 7.21 12.26
N GLY A 493 8.93 6.46 12.84
CA GLY A 493 8.65 5.09 13.24
C GLY A 493 7.51 5.05 14.24
N GLU A 494 6.44 4.29 13.95
CA GLU A 494 5.62 3.74 15.02
C GLU A 494 6.54 2.85 15.84
N THR A 495 6.85 3.27 17.07
CA THR A 495 7.51 2.44 18.07
C THR A 495 6.53 1.35 18.53
N THR A 496 6.24 0.38 17.66
CA THR A 496 5.55 -0.85 18.06
C THR A 496 6.54 -1.70 18.85
N GLY A 497 6.19 -1.92 20.12
CA GLY A 497 6.92 -2.75 21.06
C GLY A 497 7.33 -4.11 20.48
N GLY A 498 8.50 -4.57 20.90
CA GLY A 498 9.15 -5.76 20.37
C GLY A 498 8.28 -7.03 20.47
N GLY A 499 7.82 -7.50 19.31
CA GLY A 499 7.55 -8.91 19.09
C GLY A 499 8.86 -9.62 18.76
N ARG A 500 9.40 -10.41 19.70
CA ARG A 500 10.49 -11.35 19.41
C ARG A 500 9.98 -12.43 18.45
N GLY A 501 10.25 -12.28 17.16
CA GLY A 501 10.31 -13.40 16.21
C GLY A 501 11.59 -14.23 16.44
N PRO A 502 11.62 -15.52 16.04
CA PRO A 502 12.71 -16.42 16.40
C PRO A 502 14.01 -15.98 15.72
N GLU A 503 15.01 -15.64 16.55
CA GLU A 503 16.37 -15.37 16.12
C GLU A 503 16.97 -16.61 15.46
N GLY A 504 17.10 -16.59 14.13
CA GLY A 504 18.07 -17.41 13.43
C GLY A 504 19.46 -16.99 13.90
N ARG A 505 20.04 -17.72 14.85
CA ARG A 505 21.40 -17.51 15.36
C ARG A 505 22.40 -17.56 14.21
N ARG A 506 22.93 -16.41 13.77
CA ARG A 506 24.28 -16.35 13.21
C ARG A 506 25.26 -16.51 14.37
N ARG A 507 26.12 -17.54 14.32
CA ARG A 507 27.31 -17.61 15.18
C ARG A 507 28.27 -16.52 14.74
N GLY A 508 28.57 -15.59 15.65
CA GLY A 508 29.73 -14.69 15.57
C GLY A 508 29.53 -13.42 14.74
N SER A 509 28.93 -12.38 15.33
CA SER A 509 29.61 -11.11 15.56
C SER A 509 28.67 -10.19 16.36
N THR A 510 29.23 -9.54 17.35
CA THR A 510 28.58 -8.52 18.18
C THR A 510 28.38 -7.25 17.38
N ALA A 511 27.14 -6.87 17.10
CA ALA A 511 26.79 -5.50 16.76
C ALA A 511 25.45 -5.14 17.40
N ARG A 512 25.48 -4.08 18.19
CA ARG A 512 24.35 -3.46 18.88
C ARG A 512 23.27 -3.05 17.85
N ARG A 513 22.00 -3.19 18.25
CA ARG A 513 20.85 -2.67 17.52
C ARG A 513 20.94 -1.14 17.38
N PRO A 514 20.47 -0.54 16.27
CA PRO A 514 19.98 0.83 16.26
C PRO A 514 18.70 0.97 17.09
#